data_AF-A0A924LKP9-F1
#
_entry.id   AF-A0A924LKP9-F1
#
_cell.length_a   1.000
_cell.length_b   1.000
_cell.length_c   1.000
_cell.angle_alpha   90.00
_cell.angle_beta   90.00
_cell.angle_gamma   90.00
#
_symmetry.space_group_name_H-M   'P 1'
#
loop_
_entity.id
_entity.type
_entity.pdbx_description
1 polymer ?
#
loop_
_entity_poly.entity_id
_entity_poly.type
_entity_poly.pdbx_seq_one_letter_code
_entity_poly.pdbx_strand_id
1 'polypeptide(L)' 'MPASLLRVLTCGSVDDGKSTLIGRLLYECGRIPDDVQVALARDSARY' A
#
# COMPACT_ATOMS: atom_id res chain seq x y z
N MET A 1 14.44 -21.35 -0.82
CA MET A 1 15.20 -20.36 -0.02
C MET A 1 14.21 -19.67 0.89
N PRO A 2 14.48 -19.51 2.21
CA PRO A 2 13.58 -18.76 3.08
C PRO A 2 13.45 -17.33 2.53
N ALA A 3 12.23 -16.77 2.58
CA ALA A 3 12.00 -15.40 2.14
C ALA A 3 12.83 -14.45 3.02
N SER A 4 13.73 -13.68 2.39
CA SER A 4 14.49 -12.64 3.09
C SER A 4 13.61 -11.42 3.32
N LEU A 5 13.82 -10.73 4.44
CA LEU A 5 13.13 -9.49 4.74
C LEU A 5 13.65 -8.38 3.82
N LEU A 6 12.78 -7.84 2.97
CA LEU A 6 13.06 -6.65 2.16
C LEU A 6 12.68 -5.39 2.94
N ARG A 7 13.60 -4.43 3.04
CA ARG A 7 13.37 -3.09 3.61
C ARG A 7 13.38 -2.08 2.48
N VAL A 8 12.30 -1.29 2.35
CA VAL A 8 12.14 -0.29 1.29
C VAL A 8 11.89 1.07 1.93
N LEU A 9 12.45 2.13 1.31
CA LEU A 9 12.20 3.53 1.62
C LEU A 9 11.88 4.24 0.30
N THR A 10 10.86 5.08 0.31
CA THR A 10 10.59 6.04 -0.77
C THR A 10 11.06 7.44 -0.35
N CYS A 11 11.75 8.17 -1.22
CA CYS A 11 12.17 9.56 -1.01
C CYS A 11 11.75 10.44 -2.20
N GLY A 12 11.64 11.76 -1.99
CA GLY A 12 11.08 12.70 -2.98
C GLY A 12 10.17 13.78 -2.36
N SER A 13 9.77 14.77 -3.16
CA SER A 13 8.85 15.86 -2.79
C SER A 13 7.47 15.33 -2.34
N VAL A 14 6.72 16.11 -1.56
CA VAL A 14 5.42 15.72 -0.98
C VAL A 14 4.48 15.16 -2.06
N ASP A 15 4.43 15.81 -3.23
CA ASP A 15 3.52 15.49 -4.32
C ASP A 15 4.02 14.41 -5.29
N ASP A 16 5.21 13.83 -5.05
CA ASP A 16 5.77 12.76 -5.90
C ASP A 16 5.05 11.40 -5.71
N GLY A 17 3.97 11.36 -4.92
CA GLY A 17 3.15 10.16 -4.77
C GLY A 17 3.83 9.01 -4.00
N LYS A 18 4.83 9.30 -3.17
CA LYS A 18 5.57 8.31 -2.36
C LYS A 18 4.67 7.33 -1.61
N SER A 19 3.66 7.85 -0.91
CA SER A 19 2.69 7.03 -0.16
C SER A 19 1.80 6.21 -1.09
N THR A 20 1.42 6.76 -2.25
CA THR A 20 0.66 6.06 -3.29
C THR A 20 1.44 4.87 -3.83
N LEU A 21 2.75 5.04 -4.08
CA LEU A 21 3.62 3.95 -4.54
C LEU A 21 3.72 2.82 -3.50
N ILE A 22 3.92 3.15 -2.22
CA ILE A 22 3.94 2.14 -1.14
C ILE A 22 2.60 1.41 -1.08
N GLY A 23 1.48 2.14 -1.11
CA GLY A 23 0.14 1.55 -1.11
C GLY A 23 -0.08 0.60 -2.30
N ARG A 24 0.36 1.00 -3.50
CA ARG A 24 0.25 0.18 -4.71
C ARG A 24 1.07 -1.11 -4.61
N LEU A 25 2.30 -1.03 -4.10
CA LEU A 25 3.15 -2.21 -3.89
C LEU A 25 2.50 -3.20 -2.91
N LEU A 26 1.96 -2.71 -1.80
CA LEU A 26 1.26 -3.56 -0.82
C LEU A 26 0.01 -4.20 -1.43
N TYR A 27 -0.75 -3.45 -2.24
CA TYR A 27 -1.92 -3.95 -2.95
C TYR A 27 -1.57 -5.07 -3.94
N GLU A 28 -0.62 -4.82 -4.85
CA GLU A 28 -0.23 -5.78 -5.88
C GLU A 28 0.42 -7.04 -5.29
N CYS A 29 1.08 -6.92 -4.14
CA CYS A 29 1.66 -8.07 -3.43
C CYS A 29 0.64 -8.87 -2.60
N GLY A 30 -0.63 -8.46 -2.57
CA GLY A 30 -1.66 -9.07 -1.72
C GLY A 30 -1.33 -8.96 -0.23
N ARG A 31 -0.69 -7.87 0.20
CA ARG A 31 -0.23 -7.63 1.59
C ARG A 31 -1.08 -6.62 2.35
N ILE A 32 -2.24 -6.24 1.81
CA ILE A 32 -3.22 -5.42 2.52
C ILE A 32 -4.13 -6.33 3.32
N PRO A 33 -4.23 -6.15 4.65
CA PRO A 33 -5.18 -6.88 5.49
C PRO A 33 -6.64 -6.73 5.01
N ASP A 34 -7.44 -7.79 5.15
CA ASP A 34 -8.80 -7.83 4.62
C ASP A 34 -9.74 -6.80 5.29
N ASP A 35 -9.56 -6.55 6.59
CA ASP A 35 -10.30 -5.52 7.33
C ASP A 35 -10.02 -4.12 6.77
N VAL A 36 -8.77 -3.84 6.41
CA VAL A 36 -8.37 -2.60 5.73
C VAL A 36 -8.99 -2.53 4.33
N GLN A 37 -8.98 -3.62 3.55
CA GLN A 37 -9.61 -3.62 2.22
C GLN A 37 -11.12 -3.34 2.29
N VAL A 38 -11.82 -3.96 3.24
CA VAL A 38 -13.26 -3.74 3.45
C VAL A 38 -13.55 -2.30 3.87
N ALA A 39 -12.75 -1.74 4.79
CA ALA A 39 -12.87 -0.33 5.17
C ALA A 39 -12.66 0.60 3.97
N LEU A 40 -11.62 0.35 3.17
CA LEU A 40 -11.31 1.16 1.98
C LEU A 40 -12.41 1.10 0.92
N ALA A 41 -13.00 -0.08 0.71
CA ALA A 41 -14.11 -0.26 -0.23
C ALA A 41 -15.38 0.50 0.22
N ARG A 42 -15.67 0.49 1.53
CA ARG A 42 -16.77 1.26 2.11
C ARG A 42 -16.55 2.78 1.98
N ASP A 43 -15.34 3.24 2.27
CA ASP A 43 -14.98 4.66 2.15
C ASP A 43 -15.03 5.12 0.70
N SER A 44 -14.56 4.29 -0.24
CA SER A 44 -14.60 4.60 -1.67
C SER A 44 -16.02 4.66 -2.22
N ALA A 45 -16.96 3.88 -1.69
CA ALA A 45 -18.37 3.92 -2.11
C ALA A 45 -19.14 5.14 -1.55
N ARG A 46 -18.55 5.86 -0.59
CA ARG A 46 -19.16 7.04 0.04
C ARG A 46 -18.97 8.32 -0.77
N TYR A 47 -18.03 8.33 -1.71
CA TYR A 47 -17.69 9.45 -2.60
C TYR A 47 -17.89 9.05 -4.06
#